data_AF-A0A832PD55-F1
#
_entry.id   AF-A0A832PD55-F1
#
_cell.length_a   1.000
_cell.length_b   1.000
_cell.length_c   1.000
_cell.angle_alpha   90.00
_cell.angle_beta   90.00
_cell.angle_gamma   90.00
#
_symmetry.space_group_name_H-M   'P 1'
#
loop_
_entity.id
_entity.type
_entity.pdbx_description
1 polymer ?
#
loop_
_entity_poly.entity_id
_entity_poly.type
_entity_poly.pdbx_seq_one_letter_code
_entity_poly.pdbx_strand_id
1 'polypeptide(L)'
;MATIAEAIMVIKKAENDANKLISDSKDKSSQMIEDARVKALEIIENAKKGAEEEAEAIISESKAKARDEAINISSEAKRRTETLKSKAMDKIDEAAKVIIQTII
;
A
#
# COMPACT_ATOMS: atom_id res chain seq x y z
N MET A 1 13.43 -12.56 73.89
CA MET A 1 14.31 -13.49 73.16
C MET A 1 13.44 -14.23 72.16
N ALA A 2 13.48 -13.86 70.88
CA ALA A 2 12.80 -14.66 69.85
C ALA A 2 13.37 -16.08 69.90
N THR A 3 12.50 -17.07 69.96
CA THR A 3 12.95 -18.46 70.03
C THR A 3 13.42 -18.89 68.64
N ILE A 4 14.40 -19.80 68.57
CA ILE A 4 14.93 -20.33 67.29
C ILE A 4 13.78 -20.86 66.39
N ALA A 5 12.72 -21.39 67.00
CA ALA A 5 11.51 -21.85 66.31
C ALA A 5 10.77 -20.73 65.55
N GLU A 6 10.64 -19.53 66.13
CA GLU A 6 10.03 -18.37 65.46
C GLU A 6 10.87 -17.91 64.27
N ALA A 7 12.20 -17.90 64.43
CA ALA A 7 13.12 -17.58 63.34
C ALA A 7 12.98 -18.56 62.16
N ILE A 8 12.89 -19.86 62.43
CA ILE A 8 12.68 -20.89 61.40
C ILE A 8 11.33 -20.73 60.69
N MET A 9 10.26 -20.42 61.42
CA MET A 9 8.94 -20.18 60.82
C MET A 9 8.93 -18.96 59.90
N VAL A 10 9.59 -17.88 60.30
CA VAL A 10 9.72 -16.67 59.47
C VAL A 10 10.53 -16.96 58.21
N ILE A 11 11.64 -17.70 58.31
CA ILE A 11 12.44 -18.11 57.14
C ILE A 11 11.60 -18.94 56.18
N LYS A 12 10.88 -19.95 56.68
CA LYS A 12 10.06 -20.82 55.83
C LYS A 12 8.92 -20.07 55.15
N LYS A 13 8.32 -19.08 55.83
CA LYS A 13 7.33 -18.19 55.24
C LYS A 13 7.95 -17.33 54.13
N ALA A 14 9.10 -16.71 54.40
CA ALA A 14 9.80 -15.89 53.41
C ALA A 14 10.21 -16.71 52.17
N GLU A 15 10.64 -17.96 52.34
CA GLU A 15 10.93 -18.88 51.23
C GLU A 15 9.68 -19.17 50.39
N ASN A 16 8.53 -19.41 51.05
CA ASN A 16 7.27 -19.65 50.34
C ASN A 16 6.82 -18.40 49.56
N ASP A 17 6.86 -17.24 50.21
CA ASP A 17 6.49 -15.96 49.60
C ASP A 17 7.41 -15.63 48.41
N ALA A 18 8.72 -15.90 48.53
CA ALA A 18 9.67 -15.73 47.44
C ALA A 18 9.41 -16.69 46.27
N ASN A 19 9.14 -17.97 46.54
CA ASN A 19 8.80 -18.94 45.51
C ASN A 19 7.51 -18.57 44.77
N LYS A 20 6.50 -18.09 45.51
CA LYS A 20 5.26 -17.58 44.93
C LYS A 20 5.52 -16.37 44.04
N LEU A 21 6.31 -15.40 44.53
CA LEU A 21 6.68 -14.22 43.74
C LEU A 21 7.39 -14.59 42.44
N ILE A 22 8.29 -15.59 42.48
CA ILE A 22 8.99 -16.09 41.29
C ILE A 22 7.99 -16.71 40.29
N SER A 23 7.04 -17.51 40.78
CA SER A 23 6.01 -18.12 39.93
C SER A 23 5.13 -17.05 39.28
N ASP A 24 4.58 -16.15 40.08
CA ASP A 24 3.70 -15.07 39.60
C ASP A 24 4.43 -14.17 38.60
N SER A 25 5.72 -13.90 38.83
CA SER A 25 6.55 -13.10 37.91
C SER A 25 6.80 -13.80 36.59
N LYS A 26 6.99 -15.13 36.59
CA LYS A 26 7.14 -15.93 35.36
C LYS A 26 5.85 -15.91 34.56
N ASP A 27 4.72 -16.17 35.20
CA ASP A 27 3.41 -16.18 34.54
C ASP A 27 3.08 -14.82 33.92
N LYS A 28 3.31 -13.74 34.68
CA LYS A 28 3.13 -12.38 34.18
C LYS A 28 4.05 -12.06 33.00
N SER A 29 5.30 -12.49 33.07
CA SER A 29 6.25 -12.29 31.97
C SER A 29 5.83 -13.05 30.72
N SER A 30 5.37 -14.29 30.86
CA SER A 30 4.82 -15.08 29.76
C SER A 30 3.58 -14.43 29.13
N GLN A 31 2.65 -13.91 29.95
CA GLN A 31 1.50 -13.15 29.47
C GLN A 31 1.92 -11.90 28.70
N MET A 32 2.86 -11.11 29.25
CA MET A 32 3.36 -9.91 28.57
C MET A 32 4.00 -10.21 27.21
N ILE A 33 4.74 -11.33 27.10
CA ILE A 33 5.34 -11.76 25.83
C ILE A 33 4.25 -12.13 24.82
N GLU A 34 3.22 -12.85 25.26
CA GLU A 34 2.14 -13.26 24.37
C GLU A 34 1.31 -12.06 23.90
N ASP A 35 0.94 -11.15 24.81
CA ASP A 35 0.25 -9.91 24.47
C ASP A 35 1.05 -9.06 23.48
N ALA A 36 2.37 -8.99 23.66
CA ALA A 36 3.26 -8.27 22.75
C ALA A 36 3.29 -8.93 21.36
N ARG A 37 3.28 -10.26 21.28
CA ARG A 37 3.21 -10.99 20.01
C ARG A 37 1.90 -10.75 19.29
N VAL A 38 0.77 -10.83 20.00
CA VAL A 38 -0.55 -10.57 19.42
C VAL A 38 -0.62 -9.15 18.85
N LYS A 39 -0.21 -8.15 19.63
CA LYS A 39 -0.17 -6.75 19.16
C LYS A 39 0.75 -6.56 17.97
N ALA A 40 1.91 -7.23 17.95
CA ALA A 40 2.82 -7.15 16.81
C ALA A 40 2.19 -7.75 15.54
N LEU A 41 1.48 -8.88 15.66
CA LEU A 41 0.76 -9.49 14.55
C LEU A 41 -0.37 -8.58 14.04
N GLU A 42 -1.16 -7.98 14.93
CA GLU A 42 -2.21 -7.02 14.56
C GLU A 42 -1.63 -5.80 13.83
N ILE A 43 -0.49 -5.26 14.28
CA ILE A 43 0.18 -4.14 13.60
C ILE A 43 0.61 -4.55 12.19
N ILE A 44 1.21 -5.74 12.03
CA ILE A 44 1.66 -6.24 10.73
C ILE A 44 0.47 -6.47 9.80
N GLU A 45 -0.62 -7.05 10.29
CA GLU A 45 -1.82 -7.31 9.49
C GLU A 45 -2.48 -6.00 9.04
N ASN A 46 -2.64 -5.04 9.94
CA ASN A 46 -3.18 -3.72 9.61
C ASN A 46 -2.29 -2.98 8.60
N ALA A 47 -0.96 -3.06 8.75
CA ALA A 47 -0.03 -2.46 7.80
C ALA A 47 -0.11 -3.11 6.41
N LYS A 48 -0.24 -4.44 6.34
CA LYS A 48 -0.44 -5.14 5.06
C LYS A 48 -1.73 -4.73 4.39
N LYS A 49 -2.84 -4.71 5.13
CA LYS A 49 -4.13 -4.30 4.61
C LYS A 49 -4.11 -2.86 4.10
N GLY A 50 -3.52 -1.93 4.87
CA GLY A 50 -3.37 -0.54 4.44
C GLY A 50 -2.53 -0.41 3.17
N ALA A 51 -1.44 -1.18 3.05
CA ALA A 51 -0.60 -1.18 1.85
C ALA A 51 -1.33 -1.76 0.62
N GLU A 52 -2.15 -2.80 0.80
CA GLU A 52 -2.98 -3.36 -0.27
C GLU A 52 -4.02 -2.35 -0.76
N GLU A 53 -4.75 -1.70 0.17
CA GLU A 53 -5.73 -0.66 -0.16
C GLU A 53 -5.09 0.54 -0.88
N GLU A 54 -3.92 0.99 -0.43
CA GLU A 54 -3.17 2.07 -1.08
C GLU A 54 -2.68 1.68 -2.48
N ALA A 55 -2.17 0.46 -2.64
CA ALA A 55 -1.75 -0.06 -3.94
C ALA A 55 -2.92 -0.15 -4.93
N GLU A 56 -4.08 -0.64 -4.49
CA GLU A 56 -5.29 -0.67 -5.30
C GLU A 56 -5.75 0.73 -5.72
N ALA A 57 -5.70 1.70 -4.79
CA ALA A 57 -6.03 3.09 -5.08
C ALA A 57 -5.09 3.68 -6.15
N ILE A 58 -3.78 3.49 -6.01
CA ILE A 58 -2.78 3.95 -6.98
C ILE A 58 -3.01 3.34 -8.36
N ILE A 59 -3.29 2.03 -8.42
CA ILE A 59 -3.56 1.33 -9.68
C ILE A 59 -4.84 1.87 -10.34
N SER A 60 -5.90 2.10 -9.55
CA SER A 60 -7.16 2.63 -10.04
C SER A 60 -6.99 4.04 -10.61
N GLU A 61 -6.31 4.92 -9.88
CA GLU A 61 -6.01 6.29 -10.31
C GLU A 61 -5.16 6.30 -11.58
N SER A 62 -4.11 5.47 -11.62
CA SER A 62 -3.23 5.35 -12.79
C SER A 62 -4.00 4.86 -14.03
N LYS A 63 -4.92 3.89 -13.86
CA LYS A 63 -5.80 3.43 -14.93
C LYS A 63 -6.74 4.52 -15.42
N ALA A 64 -7.29 5.33 -14.52
CA ALA A 64 -8.16 6.46 -14.90
C ALA A 64 -7.37 7.48 -15.72
N LYS A 65 -6.20 7.91 -15.23
CA LYS A 65 -5.31 8.82 -15.95
C LYS A 65 -4.91 8.31 -17.33
N ALA A 66 -4.54 7.03 -17.43
CA ALA A 66 -4.19 6.41 -18.71
C ALA A 66 -5.36 6.38 -19.70
N ARG A 67 -6.60 6.16 -19.22
CA ARG A 67 -7.80 6.22 -20.06
C ARG A 67 -8.06 7.63 -20.57
N ASP A 68 -7.97 8.62 -19.69
CA ASP A 68 -8.18 10.02 -20.06
C ASP A 68 -7.14 10.49 -21.07
N GLU A 69 -5.87 10.11 -20.87
CA GLU A 69 -4.79 10.41 -21.81
C GLU A 69 -5.02 9.72 -23.18
N ALA A 70 -5.45 8.45 -23.18
CA ALA A 70 -5.76 7.75 -24.42
C ALA A 70 -6.92 8.42 -25.20
N ILE A 71 -7.96 8.88 -24.50
CA ILE A 71 -9.07 9.63 -25.10
C ILE A 71 -8.57 10.95 -25.70
N ASN A 72 -7.72 11.68 -24.97
CA ASN A 72 -7.15 12.95 -25.44
C ASN A 72 -6.29 12.75 -26.69
N ILE A 73 -5.41 11.74 -26.69
CA ILE A 73 -4.57 11.39 -27.85
C ILE A 73 -5.45 11.01 -29.04
N SER A 74 -6.48 10.19 -28.85
CA SER A 74 -7.39 9.78 -29.92
C SER A 74 -8.14 10.97 -30.53
N SER A 75 -8.65 11.87 -29.67
CA SER A 75 -9.32 13.10 -30.09
C SER A 75 -8.38 14.01 -30.88
N GLU A 76 -7.16 14.20 -30.39
CA GLU A 76 -6.17 15.02 -31.06
C GLU A 76 -5.75 14.43 -32.41
N ALA A 77 -5.53 13.11 -32.47
CA ALA A 77 -5.21 12.39 -33.69
C ALA A 77 -6.33 12.60 -34.74
N LYS A 78 -7.60 12.42 -34.35
CA LYS A 78 -8.75 12.65 -35.23
C LYS A 78 -8.75 14.08 -35.77
N ARG A 79 -8.58 15.08 -34.91
CA ARG A 79 -8.52 16.50 -35.31
C ARG A 79 -7.39 16.77 -36.29
N ARG A 80 -6.20 16.21 -36.05
CA ARG A 80 -5.03 16.36 -36.94
C ARG A 80 -5.29 15.70 -38.29
N THR A 81 -5.88 14.51 -38.33
CA THR A 81 -6.24 13.80 -39.58
C THR A 81 -7.29 14.56 -40.38
N GLU A 82 -8.33 15.09 -39.73
CA GLU A 82 -9.35 15.93 -40.38
C GLU A 82 -8.73 17.20 -40.97
N THR A 83 -7.86 17.88 -40.21
CA THR A 83 -7.14 19.06 -40.68
C THR A 83 -6.25 18.73 -41.89
N LEU A 84 -5.52 17.61 -41.84
CA LEU A 84 -4.67 17.16 -42.95
C LEU A 84 -5.49 16.84 -44.18
N LYS A 85 -6.62 16.13 -44.02
CA LYS A 85 -7.54 15.81 -45.11
C LYS A 85 -8.06 17.08 -45.78
N SER A 86 -8.51 18.07 -45.01
CA SER A 86 -8.98 19.35 -45.55
C SER A 86 -7.88 20.04 -46.38
N LYS A 87 -6.67 20.17 -45.81
CA LYS A 87 -5.54 20.79 -46.52
C LYS A 87 -5.15 20.06 -47.80
N ALA A 88 -5.25 18.73 -47.81
CA ALA A 88 -4.99 17.93 -48.99
C ALA A 88 -6.06 18.14 -50.07
N MET A 89 -7.34 18.20 -49.67
CA MET A 89 -8.45 18.46 -50.60
C MET A 89 -8.33 19.82 -51.27
N ASP A 90 -7.91 20.86 -50.55
CA ASP A 90 -7.69 22.21 -51.09
C ASP A 90 -6.61 22.26 -52.20
N LYS A 91 -5.74 21.24 -52.28
CA LYS A 91 -4.64 21.16 -53.24
C LYS A 91 -4.91 20.25 -54.44
N ILE A 92 -6.05 19.55 -54.46
CA ILE A 92 -6.39 18.61 -55.54
C ILE A 92 -6.50 19.33 -56.88
N ASP A 93 -7.23 20.45 -56.94
CA ASP A 93 -7.47 21.16 -58.20
C ASP A 93 -6.18 21.76 -58.77
N GLU A 94 -5.32 22.27 -57.89
CA GLU A 94 -4.02 22.84 -58.26
C GLU A 94 -3.09 21.74 -58.81
N ALA A 95 -3.05 20.57 -58.16
CA ALA A 95 -2.29 19.42 -58.64
C ALA A 95 -2.83 18.88 -59.98
N ALA A 96 -4.16 18.79 -60.14
CA ALA A 96 -4.79 18.34 -61.39
C ALA A 96 -4.41 19.26 -62.57
N LYS A 97 -4.38 20.58 -62.34
CA LYS A 97 -3.97 21.56 -63.35
C LYS A 97 -2.52 21.39 -63.79
N VAL A 98 -1.60 21.12 -62.85
CA VAL A 98 -0.18 20.86 -63.17
C VAL A 98 -0.02 19.60 -64.03
N ILE A 99 -0.77 18.52 -63.72
CA ILE A 99 -0.73 17.28 -64.50
C ILE A 99 -1.18 17.53 -65.94
N ILE A 100 -2.29 18.25 -66.14
CA ILE A 100 -2.81 18.57 -67.48
C ILE A 100 -1.79 19.39 -68.28
N GLN A 101 -1.14 20.38 -67.65
CA GLN A 101 -0.11 21.19 -68.31
C GLN A 101 1.16 20.43 -68.68
N THR A 102 1.40 19.26 -68.10
CA THR A 102 2.59 18.45 -68.37
C THR A 102 2.36 17.44 -69.50
N ILE A 103 1.10 17.08 -69.78
CA ILE A 103 0.72 16.06 -70.76
C ILE A 103 0.45 16.66 -72.16
N ILE A 104 0.12 17.95 -72.24
CA ILE A 104 -0.16 18.69 -73.48
C ILE A 104 1.06 19.53 -73.85
#